data_AF-A0A0F8YLX8-F1
#
_entry.id   AF-A0A0F8YLX8-F1
#
_cell.length_a   1.000
_cell.length_b   1.000
_cell.length_c   1.000
_cell.angle_alpha   90.00
_cell.angle_beta   90.00
_cell.angle_gamma   90.00
#
_symmetry.space_group_name_H-M   'P 1'
#
loop_
_entity.id
_entity.type
_entity.pdbx_description
1 polymer ?
#
loop_
_entity_poly.entity_id
_entity_poly.type
_entity_poly.pdbx_seq_one_letter_code
_entity_poly.pdbx_strand_id
1 'polypeptide(L)'
;DGTNIQLTIGQGQVVKIEKRRNPNRAEKEQGIEPSYVDAHSDDPQDKHIFRAVQGTDVTSWPDGVWPCEAVGPKIQGNPLQLASPTCYPFTLNPTILDDVPRSFDGLKSYLADFESRYSKGFKGEGIVFHHPDGRMAKIKVRDFKQ
;
A
#
# COMPACT_ATOMS: atom_id res chain seq x y z
N ASP A 1 -1.47 -1.54 -5.86
CA ASP A 1 -2.92 -1.37 -5.82
C ASP A 1 -3.57 -2.35 -4.85
N GLY A 2 -3.87 -1.83 -3.66
CA GLY A 2 -4.54 -2.54 -2.58
C GLY A 2 -5.32 -1.56 -1.70
N THR A 3 -5.42 -1.86 -0.41
CA THR A 3 -6.00 -0.95 0.56
C THR A 3 -4.93 -0.54 1.56
N ASN A 4 -4.73 0.76 1.69
CA ASN A 4 -3.80 1.31 2.66
C ASN A 4 -4.35 1.14 4.09
N ILE A 5 -3.53 0.52 4.94
CA ILE A 5 -3.83 0.26 6.35
C ILE A 5 -2.62 0.62 7.21
N GLN A 6 -2.80 0.60 8.52
CA GLN A 6 -1.75 0.77 9.50
C GLN A 6 -1.88 -0.32 10.56
N LEU A 7 -0.76 -0.98 10.85
CA LEU A 7 -0.68 -2.03 11.86
C LEU A 7 0.17 -1.54 13.03
N THR A 8 -0.38 -1.61 14.23
CA THR A 8 0.45 -1.47 15.44
C THR A 8 0.92 -2.85 15.86
N ILE A 9 2.23 -3.01 16.03
CA ILE A 9 2.89 -4.24 16.44
C ILE A 9 3.41 -4.07 17.87
N GLY A 10 3.20 -5.10 18.68
CA GLY A 10 3.78 -5.25 20.02
C GLY A 10 4.14 -6.70 20.28
N GLN A 11 5.37 -6.96 20.71
CA GLN A 11 5.88 -8.30 21.04
C GLN A 11 5.65 -9.34 19.92
N GLY A 12 5.86 -8.93 18.67
CA GLY A 12 5.68 -9.80 17.50
C GLY A 12 4.22 -10.14 17.19
N GLN A 13 3.26 -9.35 17.69
CA GLN A 13 1.83 -9.52 17.45
C GLN A 13 1.18 -8.21 16.98
N VAL A 14 0.12 -8.33 16.19
CA VAL A 14 -0.71 -7.17 15.83
C VAL A 14 -1.60 -6.80 17.00
N VAL A 15 -1.40 -5.60 17.55
CA VAL A 15 -2.22 -5.08 18.66
C VAL A 15 -3.34 -4.14 18.19
N LYS A 16 -3.17 -3.54 17.00
CA LYS A 16 -4.18 -2.64 16.41
C LYS A 16 -4.14 -2.70 14.89
N ILE A 17 -5.33 -2.65 14.27
CA ILE A 17 -5.51 -2.55 12.82
C ILE A 17 -6.31 -1.27 12.53
N GLU A 18 -5.78 -0.41 11.70
CA GLU A 18 -6.44 0.81 11.27
C GLU A 18 -6.52 0.88 9.74
N LYS A 19 -7.67 1.31 9.21
CA LYS A 19 -7.91 1.49 7.78
C LYS A 19 -7.83 2.96 7.40
N ARG A 20 -7.39 3.24 6.18
CA ARG A 20 -7.41 4.61 5.65
C ARG A 20 -8.85 5.10 5.45
N ARG A 21 -9.19 6.19 6.12
CA ARG A 21 -10.40 6.97 5.88
C ARG A 21 -10.07 8.09 4.91
N ASN A 22 -10.73 8.08 3.75
CA ASN A 22 -10.66 9.20 2.83
C ASN A 22 -11.80 10.19 3.12
N PRO A 23 -11.51 11.50 3.21
CA PRO A 23 -12.53 12.54 3.38
C PRO A 23 -13.46 12.56 2.16
N ASN A 24 -14.72 12.87 2.41
CA ASN A 24 -15.68 13.13 1.34
C ASN A 24 -15.40 14.49 0.66
N ARG A 25 -16.17 14.84 -0.37
CA ARG A 25 -15.96 16.08 -1.13
C ARG A 25 -16.04 17.34 -0.25
N ALA A 26 -17.05 17.47 0.60
CA ALA A 26 -17.24 18.65 1.46
C ALA A 26 -16.11 18.77 2.49
N GLU A 27 -15.66 17.64 3.05
CA GLU A 27 -14.53 17.60 3.98
C GLU A 27 -13.21 18.00 3.31
N LYS A 28 -12.98 17.56 2.07
CA LYS A 28 -11.81 18.00 1.28
C LYS A 28 -11.83 19.50 1.01
N GLU A 29 -13.00 20.07 0.71
CA GLU A 29 -13.17 21.51 0.52
C GLU A 29 -12.86 22.31 1.81
N GLN A 30 -12.97 21.67 2.99
CA GLN A 30 -12.57 22.21 4.29
C GLN A 30 -11.10 21.93 4.64
N GLY A 31 -10.32 21.31 3.75
CA GLY A 31 -8.91 20.97 3.99
C GLY A 31 -8.70 19.78 4.92
N ILE A 32 -9.73 18.95 5.13
CA ILE A 32 -9.58 17.69 5.88
C ILE A 32 -8.80 16.71 5.01
N GLU A 33 -7.70 16.20 5.55
CA GLU A 33 -6.83 15.22 4.90
C GLU A 33 -7.24 13.78 5.25
N PRO A 34 -6.84 12.78 4.44
CA PRO A 34 -6.98 11.38 4.77
C PRO A 34 -6.33 11.03 6.12
N SER A 35 -7.04 10.24 6.92
CA SER A 35 -6.59 9.80 8.24
C SER A 35 -6.70 8.28 8.37
N TYR A 36 -6.23 7.75 9.49
CA TYR A 36 -6.49 6.37 9.89
C TYR A 36 -7.65 6.33 10.89
N VAL A 37 -8.45 5.26 10.81
CA VAL A 37 -9.51 4.94 11.77
C VAL A 37 -9.46 3.45 12.06
N ASP A 38 -9.92 3.05 13.24
CA ASP A 38 -9.93 1.66 13.65
C ASP A 38 -10.70 0.78 12.64
N ALA A 39 -10.14 -0.38 12.32
CA ALA A 39 -10.85 -1.41 11.59
C ALA A 39 -11.56 -2.32 12.59
N HIS A 40 -12.78 -2.73 12.27
CA HIS A 40 -13.63 -3.50 13.17
C HIS A 40 -13.95 -4.87 12.58
N SER A 41 -13.75 -5.94 13.36
CA SER A 41 -13.93 -7.32 12.87
C SER A 41 -15.39 -7.68 12.56
N ASP A 42 -16.33 -6.95 13.18
CA ASP A 42 -17.77 -7.07 12.97
C ASP A 42 -18.28 -6.22 11.80
N ASP A 43 -17.50 -5.28 11.27
CA ASP A 43 -17.81 -4.56 10.03
C ASP A 43 -17.53 -5.46 8.81
N PRO A 44 -18.55 -5.87 8.04
CA PRO A 44 -18.35 -6.73 6.86
C PRO A 44 -17.47 -6.09 5.78
N GLN A 45 -17.26 -4.78 5.81
CA GLN A 45 -16.36 -4.06 4.89
C GLN A 45 -14.89 -4.30 5.24
N ASP A 46 -14.58 -4.60 6.51
CA ASP A 46 -13.21 -4.76 7.01
C ASP A 46 -12.74 -6.21 6.97
N LYS A 47 -13.65 -7.18 6.77
CA LYS A 47 -13.34 -8.61 6.77
C LYS A 47 -12.15 -8.99 5.88
N HIS A 48 -11.95 -8.31 4.75
CA HIS A 48 -10.84 -8.58 3.82
C HIS A 48 -9.52 -8.00 4.31
N ILE A 49 -9.54 -6.87 5.02
CA ILE A 49 -8.36 -6.33 5.71
C ILE A 49 -7.93 -7.31 6.80
N PHE A 50 -8.85 -7.77 7.66
CA PHE A 50 -8.53 -8.74 8.70
C PHE A 50 -7.94 -10.05 8.14
N ARG A 51 -8.45 -10.54 7.01
CA ARG A 51 -7.86 -11.70 6.33
C ARG A 51 -6.44 -11.46 5.84
N ALA A 52 -6.14 -10.27 5.31
CA ALA A 52 -4.77 -9.92 4.90
C ALA A 52 -3.83 -9.87 6.11
N VAL A 53 -4.28 -9.29 7.23
CA VAL A 53 -3.50 -9.24 8.47
C VAL A 53 -3.22 -10.64 9.01
N GLN A 54 -4.23 -11.52 9.05
CA GLN A 54 -4.06 -12.93 9.45
C GLN A 54 -3.11 -13.71 8.54
N GLY A 55 -3.04 -13.36 7.26
CA GLY A 55 -2.11 -13.95 6.29
C GLY A 55 -0.71 -13.33 6.30
N THR A 56 -0.39 -12.46 7.26
CA THR A 56 0.90 -11.78 7.35
C THR A 56 1.64 -12.24 8.61
N ASP A 57 2.85 -12.77 8.43
CA ASP A 57 3.75 -13.06 9.55
C ASP A 57 4.45 -11.77 10.00
N VAL A 58 4.09 -11.32 11.20
CA VAL A 58 4.63 -10.10 11.83
C VAL A 58 5.58 -10.41 12.99
N THR A 59 5.91 -11.68 13.24
CA THR A 59 6.66 -12.11 14.43
C THR A 59 8.06 -11.49 14.52
N SER A 60 8.66 -11.16 13.36
CA SER A 60 9.96 -10.50 13.24
C SER A 60 9.89 -8.98 13.16
N TRP A 61 8.69 -8.39 13.12
CA TRP A 61 8.53 -6.95 12.99
C TRP A 61 8.82 -6.27 14.33
N PRO A 62 9.54 -5.13 14.33
CA PRO A 62 9.78 -4.37 15.55
C PRO A 62 8.47 -3.76 16.09
N ASP A 63 8.40 -3.60 17.40
CA ASP A 63 7.31 -2.87 18.05
C ASP A 63 7.19 -1.46 17.47
N GLY A 64 5.95 -1.04 17.19
CA GLY A 64 5.69 0.25 16.56
C GLY A 64 4.50 0.26 15.64
N VAL A 65 4.37 1.36 14.89
CA VAL A 65 3.25 1.62 13.99
C VAL A 65 3.74 1.57 12.54
N TRP A 66 3.25 0.61 11.78
CA TRP A 66 3.75 0.31 10.43
C TRP A 66 2.64 0.47 9.39
N PRO A 67 2.75 1.46 8.50
CA PRO A 67 1.83 1.59 7.38
C PRO A 67 2.09 0.47 6.37
N CYS A 68 1.00 -0.15 5.92
CA CYS A 68 1.02 -1.30 5.03
C CYS A 68 0.03 -1.12 3.88
N GLU A 69 0.27 -1.85 2.80
CA GLU A 69 -0.73 -2.07 1.76
C GLU A 69 -1.29 -3.48 1.92
N ALA A 70 -2.57 -3.60 2.27
CA ALA A 70 -3.28 -4.87 2.22
C ALA A 70 -3.57 -5.23 0.75
N VAL A 71 -3.16 -6.42 0.33
CA VAL A 71 -3.26 -6.89 -1.07
C VAL A 71 -3.75 -8.33 -1.13
N GLY A 72 -4.27 -8.74 -2.29
CA GLY A 72 -4.66 -10.12 -2.58
C GLY A 72 -6.15 -10.32 -2.87
N PRO A 73 -6.65 -11.56 -2.82
CA PRO A 73 -8.03 -11.90 -3.20
C PRO A 73 -9.07 -11.02 -2.49
N LYS A 74 -10.05 -10.52 -3.27
CA LYS A 74 -11.15 -9.64 -2.80
C LYS A 74 -10.71 -8.25 -2.28
N ILE A 75 -9.46 -7.86 -2.49
CA ILE A 75 -8.97 -6.49 -2.25
C ILE A 75 -8.63 -5.86 -3.61
N GLN A 76 -9.30 -4.76 -3.96
CA GLN A 76 -9.12 -4.02 -5.22
C GLN A 76 -9.05 -4.89 -6.50
N GLY A 77 -9.78 -6.01 -6.53
CA GLY A 77 -9.78 -6.91 -7.69
C GLY A 77 -8.55 -7.81 -7.83
N ASN A 78 -7.61 -7.80 -6.87
CA ASN A 78 -6.39 -8.61 -6.87
C ASN A 78 -5.58 -8.50 -8.19
N PRO A 79 -5.13 -7.30 -8.59
CA PRO A 79 -4.47 -7.10 -9.89
C PRO A 79 -3.15 -7.88 -10.03
N LEU A 80 -2.54 -8.27 -8.91
CA LEU A 80 -1.33 -9.09 -8.86
C LEU A 80 -1.61 -10.61 -8.85
N GLN A 81 -2.89 -11.01 -8.87
CA GLN A 81 -3.35 -12.40 -8.79
C GLN A 81 -2.67 -13.23 -7.68
N LEU A 82 -2.48 -12.62 -6.51
CA LEU A 82 -1.89 -13.33 -5.37
C LEU A 82 -2.84 -14.45 -4.92
N ALA A 83 -2.27 -15.60 -4.56
CA ALA A 83 -3.03 -16.75 -4.10
C ALA A 83 -3.67 -16.53 -2.72
N SER A 84 -3.02 -15.71 -1.88
CA SER A 84 -3.44 -15.44 -0.51
C SER A 84 -3.37 -13.94 -0.20
N PRO A 85 -4.27 -13.41 0.64
CA PRO A 85 -4.22 -12.03 1.07
C PRO A 85 -3.08 -11.83 2.07
N THR A 86 -2.39 -10.69 1.99
CA THR A 86 -1.26 -10.35 2.86
C THR A 86 -1.09 -8.84 2.96
N CYS A 87 -0.30 -8.37 3.92
CA CYS A 87 0.04 -6.97 4.13
C CYS A 87 1.50 -6.73 3.76
N TYR A 88 1.73 -5.76 2.88
CA TYR A 88 3.08 -5.34 2.52
C TYR A 88 3.47 -4.06 3.29
N PRO A 89 4.46 -4.10 4.21
CA PRO A 89 4.87 -2.96 5.02
C PRO A 89 5.87 -2.07 4.27
N PHE A 90 5.35 -1.10 3.52
CA PHE A 90 6.15 -0.34 2.54
C PHE A 90 7.18 0.63 3.15
N THR A 91 7.17 0.88 4.46
CA THR A 91 8.23 1.64 5.15
C THR A 91 9.21 0.76 5.93
N LEU A 92 8.78 -0.42 6.38
CA LEU A 92 9.63 -1.33 7.15
C LEU A 92 10.56 -2.13 6.24
N ASN A 93 10.04 -2.60 5.11
CA ASN A 93 10.80 -3.36 4.13
C ASN A 93 10.52 -2.86 2.70
N PRO A 94 10.96 -1.63 2.37
CA PRO A 94 10.72 -1.05 1.06
C PRO A 94 11.47 -1.82 -0.03
N THR A 95 10.77 -2.19 -1.10
CA THR A 95 11.40 -2.60 -2.36
C THR A 95 12.16 -1.43 -2.95
N ILE A 96 13.49 -1.53 -2.97
CA ILE A 96 14.37 -0.56 -3.60
C ILE A 96 14.44 -0.85 -5.11
N LEU A 97 14.36 0.20 -5.91
CA LEU A 97 14.47 0.15 -7.37
C LEU A 97 15.63 1.06 -7.78
N ASP A 98 16.79 0.46 -8.09
CA ASP A 98 18.03 1.22 -8.34
C ASP A 98 18.05 1.89 -9.72
N ASP A 99 17.46 1.24 -10.73
CA ASP A 99 17.54 1.65 -12.14
C ASP A 99 16.35 2.52 -12.60
N VAL A 100 15.72 3.27 -11.68
CA VAL A 100 14.56 4.10 -12.03
C VAL A 100 15.02 5.41 -12.69
N PRO A 101 14.66 5.67 -13.95
CA PRO A 101 15.02 6.92 -14.62
C PRO A 101 14.38 8.13 -13.94
N ARG A 102 15.00 9.30 -14.08
CA ARG A 102 14.56 10.54 -13.41
C ARG A 102 13.93 11.58 -14.36
N SER A 103 13.92 11.32 -15.66
CA SER A 103 13.20 12.14 -16.65
C SER A 103 11.76 11.66 -16.82
N PHE A 104 10.86 12.55 -17.22
CA PHE A 104 9.46 12.22 -17.46
C PHE A 104 9.30 11.14 -18.53
N ASP A 105 9.95 11.29 -19.69
CA ASP A 105 9.90 10.31 -20.78
C ASP A 105 10.56 8.98 -20.40
N GLY A 106 11.65 9.03 -19.62
CA GLY A 106 12.28 7.83 -19.08
C GLY A 106 11.33 7.06 -18.16
N LEU A 107 10.64 7.77 -17.26
CA LEU A 107 9.64 7.17 -16.37
C LEU A 107 8.45 6.60 -17.13
N LYS A 108 7.99 7.28 -18.19
CA LYS A 108 6.92 6.80 -19.07
C LYS A 108 7.28 5.45 -19.68
N SER A 109 8.47 5.36 -20.29
CA SER A 109 8.96 4.13 -20.90
C SER A 109 9.21 3.03 -19.86
N TYR A 110 9.84 3.36 -18.73
CA TYR A 110 10.11 2.40 -17.66
C TYR A 110 8.82 1.79 -17.11
N LEU A 111 7.82 2.62 -16.80
CA LEU A 111 6.57 2.18 -16.21
C LEU A 111 5.65 1.44 -17.19
N ALA A 112 5.83 1.61 -18.51
CA ALA A 112 5.08 0.86 -19.50
C ALA A 112 5.28 -0.66 -19.36
N ASP A 113 6.50 -1.09 -19.02
CA ASP A 113 6.89 -2.51 -18.90
C ASP A 113 7.29 -2.90 -17.46
N PHE A 114 7.02 -2.04 -16.48
CA PHE A 114 7.38 -2.29 -15.10
C PHE A 114 6.59 -3.47 -14.51
N GLU A 115 7.28 -4.59 -14.29
CA GLU A 115 6.74 -5.75 -13.59
C GLU A 115 6.80 -5.57 -12.07
N SER A 116 5.76 -6.05 -11.40
CA SER A 116 5.68 -6.09 -9.95
C SER A 116 6.73 -7.03 -9.37
N ARG A 117 7.46 -6.55 -8.36
CA ARG A 117 8.39 -7.39 -7.59
C ARG A 117 7.69 -8.42 -6.71
N TYR A 118 6.38 -8.31 -6.50
CA TYR A 118 5.59 -9.23 -5.67
C TYR A 118 4.92 -10.35 -6.47
N SER A 119 4.76 -10.18 -7.78
CA SER A 119 4.09 -11.17 -8.63
C SER A 119 4.61 -11.06 -10.06
N LYS A 120 5.43 -12.05 -10.45
CA LYS A 120 6.10 -12.09 -11.76
C LYS A 120 5.06 -12.17 -12.89
N GLY A 121 5.27 -11.42 -13.97
CA GLY A 121 4.33 -11.35 -15.10
C GLY A 121 3.12 -10.44 -14.88
N PHE A 122 3.01 -9.80 -13.71
CA PHE A 122 1.98 -8.79 -13.44
C PHE A 122 2.60 -7.40 -13.39
N LYS A 123 1.91 -6.39 -13.92
CA LYS A 123 2.41 -5.02 -13.95
C LYS A 123 2.31 -4.35 -12.58
N GLY A 124 3.33 -3.57 -12.24
CA GLY A 124 3.25 -2.62 -11.14
C GLY A 124 2.35 -1.44 -11.50
N GLU A 125 1.68 -0.87 -10.50
CA GLU A 125 0.77 0.27 -10.70
C GLU A 125 1.53 1.59 -10.97
N GLY A 126 2.69 1.72 -10.34
CA GLY A 126 3.48 2.95 -10.29
C GLY A 126 4.61 2.86 -9.27
N ILE A 127 5.27 3.99 -9.03
CA ILE A 127 6.37 4.13 -8.08
C ILE A 127 6.07 5.27 -7.10
N VAL A 128 6.49 5.09 -5.85
CA VAL A 128 6.52 6.14 -4.84
C VAL A 128 7.99 6.49 -4.58
N PHE A 129 8.34 7.75 -4.75
CA PHE A 129 9.65 8.31 -4.44
C PHE A 129 9.64 8.86 -3.02
N HIS A 130 10.68 8.55 -2.27
CA HIS A 130 10.94 9.09 -0.94
C HIS A 130 12.19 9.96 -0.99
N HIS A 131 12.09 11.20 -0.51
CA HIS A 131 13.23 12.08 -0.32
C HIS A 131 13.73 11.96 1.14
N PRO A 132 15.04 12.06 1.42
CA PRO A 132 15.58 11.94 2.78
C PRO A 132 15.00 12.93 3.81
N ASP A 133 14.41 14.04 3.36
CA ASP A 133 13.72 15.03 4.23
C ASP A 133 12.26 14.67 4.55
N GLY A 134 11.78 13.51 4.11
CA GLY A 134 10.43 13.02 4.36
C GLY A 134 9.41 13.37 3.28
N ARG A 135 9.76 14.19 2.27
CA ARG A 135 8.87 14.42 1.13
C ARG A 135 8.65 13.14 0.34
N MET A 136 7.44 12.98 -0.17
CA MET A 136 7.05 11.87 -1.03
C MET A 136 6.40 12.37 -2.31
N ALA A 137 6.66 11.68 -3.42
CA ALA A 137 5.97 11.88 -4.69
C ALA A 137 5.59 10.52 -5.26
N LYS A 138 4.49 10.43 -6.01
CA LYS A 138 4.11 9.19 -6.69
C LYS A 138 3.81 9.47 -8.15
N ILE A 139 4.07 8.48 -9.00
CA ILE A 139 3.69 8.49 -10.41
C ILE A 139 3.21 7.10 -10.80
N LYS A 140 2.07 7.04 -11.50
CA LYS A 140 1.42 5.81 -11.93
C LYS A 140 1.42 5.69 -13.44
N VAL A 141 1.31 4.47 -13.96
CA VAL A 141 1.21 4.21 -15.41
C VAL A 141 0.09 5.01 -16.07
N ARG A 142 -1.04 5.16 -15.37
CA ARG A 142 -2.20 5.91 -15.87
C ARG A 142 -1.96 7.42 -15.99
N ASP A 143 -0.98 7.97 -15.27
CA ASP A 143 -0.71 9.41 -15.28
C ASP A 143 -0.03 9.86 -16.59
N PHE A 144 0.45 8.91 -17.41
CA PHE A 144 1.02 9.16 -18.76
C PHE A 144 0.00 9.02 -19.90
N LYS A 145 -1.19 8.50 -19.61
CA LYS A 145 -2.24 8.31 -20.61
C LYS A 145 -3.05 9.62 -20.67
N GLN A 146 -2.97 10.31 -21.81
CA GLN A 146 -3.96 11.30 -22.23
C GLN A 146 -5.04 10.60 -23.04
#